data_AF-A0A7Y6UJ18-F1
#
_entry.id   AF-A0A7Y6UJ18-F1
#
_cell.length_a   1.000
_cell.length_b   1.000
_cell.length_c   1.000
_cell.angle_alpha   90.00
_cell.angle_beta   90.00
_cell.angle_gamma   90.00
#
_symmetry.space_group_name_H-M   'P 1'
#
loop_
_entity.id
_entity.type
_entity.pdbx_description
1 polymer ?
#
loop_
_entity_poly.entity_id
_entity_poly.type
_entity_poly.pdbx_seq_one_letter_code
_entity_poly.pdbx_strand_id
1 'polypeptide(L)'
;MSRPPGENLQTTTEEVSEEREVYLRNGRKLVVSEQHGDQLVEIRNESGMLEVRIRLTEEGPVLQMDAARLQLKASESVEIESKRVEIKSSEDMNLTADGDLVAIGKIIHLNPDK
;
A
#
# COMPACT_ATOMS: atom_id res chain seq x y z
N MET A 1 62.23 3.16 23.81
CA MET A 1 61.86 2.57 22.52
C MET A 1 60.35 2.58 22.39
N SER A 2 59.88 3.03 21.25
CA SER A 2 58.54 3.56 20.98
C SER A 2 57.49 2.48 20.77
N ARG A 3 56.25 2.72 21.23
CA ARG A 3 55.06 1.95 20.83
C ARG A 3 54.72 2.30 19.37
N PRO A 4 54.38 1.33 18.50
CA PRO A 4 53.71 1.64 17.24
C PRO A 4 52.21 1.87 17.49
N PRO A 5 51.59 2.86 16.81
CA PRO A 5 50.17 3.14 16.90
C PRO A 5 49.40 2.20 15.95
N GLY A 6 48.62 1.29 16.52
CA GLY A 6 47.66 0.47 15.76
C GLY A 6 46.35 1.23 15.60
N GLU A 7 46.21 1.87 14.45
CA GLU A 7 45.02 1.83 13.60
C GLU A 7 43.65 1.88 14.30
N ASN A 8 43.08 3.09 14.36
CA ASN A 8 41.66 3.28 14.62
C ASN A 8 40.85 2.58 13.52
N LEU A 9 40.35 1.38 13.81
CA LEU A 9 39.24 0.79 13.08
C LEU A 9 38.01 1.68 13.32
N GLN A 10 37.81 2.64 12.42
CA GLN A 10 36.50 3.25 12.23
C GLN A 10 35.57 2.15 11.78
N THR A 11 34.82 1.60 12.74
CA THR A 11 33.63 0.83 12.47
C THR A 11 32.67 1.79 11.77
N THR A 12 32.67 1.76 10.44
CA THR A 12 31.57 2.29 9.65
C THR A 12 30.37 1.45 10.03
N THR A 13 29.57 1.95 10.97
CA THR A 13 28.24 1.45 11.27
C THR A 13 27.45 1.64 9.99
N GLU A 14 27.45 0.61 9.13
CA GLU A 14 26.42 0.43 8.13
C GLU A 14 25.12 0.36 8.92
N GLU A 15 24.32 1.43 8.85
CA GLU A 15 22.91 1.39 9.23
C GLU A 15 22.26 0.36 8.31
N VAL A 16 22.28 -0.89 8.75
CA VAL A 16 21.55 -1.98 8.11
C VAL A 16 20.09 -1.63 8.30
N SER A 17 19.49 -0.95 7.32
CA SER A 17 18.05 -0.99 7.14
C SER A 17 17.69 -2.48 7.07
N GLU A 18 17.00 -3.00 8.08
CA GLU A 18 16.61 -4.41 8.13
C GLU A 18 15.53 -4.68 7.07
N GLU A 19 15.93 -4.75 5.80
CA GLU A 19 15.07 -5.16 4.72
C GLU A 19 14.87 -6.67 4.82
N ARG A 20 13.61 -7.09 5.04
CA ARG A 20 13.23 -8.50 5.16
C ARG A 20 12.45 -8.92 3.92
N GLU A 21 12.98 -9.90 3.20
CA GLU A 21 12.35 -10.44 2.00
C GLU A 21 11.70 -11.81 2.25
N VAL A 22 10.51 -12.01 1.67
CA VAL A 22 9.83 -13.31 1.59
C VAL A 22 9.48 -13.60 0.14
N TYR A 23 9.98 -14.71 -0.39
CA TYR A 23 9.67 -15.16 -1.75
C TYR A 23 8.28 -15.80 -1.79
N LEU A 24 7.42 -15.28 -2.66
CA LEU A 24 6.06 -15.75 -2.88
C LEU A 24 5.98 -16.61 -4.14
N ARG A 25 4.81 -17.20 -4.41
CA ARG A 25 4.56 -17.98 -5.63
C ARG A 25 4.70 -17.10 -6.88
N ASN A 26 5.08 -17.70 -8.01
CA ASN A 26 5.19 -17.07 -9.34
C ASN A 26 6.20 -15.91 -9.39
N GLY A 27 7.36 -16.06 -8.72
CA GLY A 27 8.44 -15.06 -8.78
C GLY A 27 8.18 -13.75 -8.04
N ARG A 28 7.03 -13.60 -7.37
CA ARG A 28 6.74 -12.44 -6.51
C ARG A 28 7.62 -12.43 -5.27
N LYS A 29 7.85 -11.24 -4.74
CA LYS A 29 8.51 -11.02 -3.45
C LYS A 29 7.67 -10.11 -2.58
N LEU A 30 7.60 -10.44 -1.30
CA LEU A 30 7.17 -9.52 -0.26
C LEU A 30 8.42 -8.92 0.38
N VAL A 31 8.45 -7.60 0.52
CA VAL A 31 9.56 -6.84 1.09
C VAL A 31 9.02 -6.03 2.26
N VAL A 32 9.67 -6.14 3.42
CA VAL A 32 9.43 -5.25 4.56
C VAL A 32 10.68 -4.41 4.76
N SER A 33 10.56 -3.09 4.73
CA SER A 33 11.68 -2.17 4.88
C SER A 33 11.28 -0.96 5.73
N GLU A 34 12.27 -0.18 6.16
CA GLU A 34 12.06 1.13 6.80
C GLU A 34 12.46 2.24 5.84
N GLN A 35 11.58 3.23 5.66
CA GLN A 35 11.85 4.43 4.86
C GLN A 35 11.37 5.67 5.60
N HIS A 36 12.27 6.62 5.82
CA HIS A 36 11.95 7.92 6.46
C HIS A 36 11.24 7.80 7.82
N GLY A 37 11.48 6.71 8.56
CA GLY A 37 10.84 6.44 9.85
C GLY A 37 9.51 5.67 9.75
N ASP A 38 8.96 5.49 8.55
CA ASP A 38 7.79 4.65 8.30
C ASP A 38 8.22 3.21 7.96
N GLN A 39 7.44 2.22 8.41
CA GLN A 39 7.61 0.84 7.97
C GLN A 39 6.80 0.59 6.69
N LEU A 40 7.43 0.02 5.68
CA LEU A 40 6.86 -0.25 4.38
C LEU A 40 6.73 -1.76 4.17
N VAL A 41 5.56 -2.21 3.72
CA VAL A 41 5.31 -3.60 3.31
C VAL A 41 4.90 -3.59 1.84
N GLU A 42 5.71 -4.18 0.98
CA GLU A 42 5.52 -4.18 -0.47
C GLU A 42 5.41 -5.59 -1.03
N ILE A 43 4.55 -5.78 -2.03
CA ILE A 43 4.56 -6.96 -2.90
C ILE A 43 5.00 -6.51 -4.28
N ARG A 44 6.04 -7.16 -4.80
CA ARG A 44 6.59 -6.91 -6.13
C ARG A 44 6.47 -8.17 -6.98
N ASN A 45 6.16 -8.00 -8.26
CA ASN A 45 6.16 -9.11 -9.22
C ASN A 45 7.60 -9.52 -9.62
N GLU A 46 7.72 -10.52 -10.49
CA GLU A 46 9.01 -11.02 -10.98
C GLU A 46 9.84 -9.94 -11.73
N SER A 47 9.18 -8.96 -12.35
CA SER A 47 9.85 -7.83 -12.99
C SER A 47 10.24 -6.71 -12.01
N GLY A 48 9.99 -6.87 -10.71
CA GLY A 48 10.25 -5.87 -9.68
C GLY A 48 9.21 -4.74 -9.59
N MET A 49 8.16 -4.80 -10.41
CA MET A 49 7.06 -3.83 -10.40
C MET A 49 6.24 -3.99 -9.12
N LEU A 50 5.95 -2.87 -8.47
CA LEU A 50 5.15 -2.81 -7.25
C LEU A 50 3.69 -3.13 -7.59
N GLU A 51 3.10 -4.12 -6.90
CA GLU A 51 1.68 -4.46 -7.03
C GLU A 51 0.88 -3.91 -5.84
N VAL A 52 1.43 -4.01 -4.63
CA VAL A 52 0.78 -3.59 -3.38
C VAL A 52 1.82 -2.94 -2.48
N ARG A 53 1.45 -1.84 -1.84
CA ARG A 53 2.23 -1.17 -0.81
C ARG A 53 1.34 -0.83 0.38
N ILE A 54 1.80 -1.17 1.57
CA ILE A 54 1.23 -0.70 2.83
C ILE A 54 2.31 0.12 3.52
N ARG A 55 2.04 1.40 3.76
CA ARG A 55 2.92 2.28 4.52
C ARG A 55 2.33 2.48 5.91
N LEU A 56 3.03 2.02 6.94
CA LEU A 56 2.65 2.20 8.33
C LEU A 56 3.18 3.57 8.77
N THR A 57 2.32 4.59 8.75
CA THR A 57 2.66 5.95 9.20
C THR A 57 2.20 6.18 10.64
N GLU A 58 2.64 7.28 11.25
CA GLU A 58 2.17 7.70 12.58
C GLU A 58 0.64 7.92 12.64
N GLU A 59 0.02 8.35 11.52
CA GLU A 59 -1.43 8.55 11.42
C GLU A 59 -2.20 7.25 11.15
N GLY A 60 -1.49 6.15 10.85
CA GLY A 60 -2.05 4.83 10.59
C GLY A 60 -1.58 4.22 9.25
N PRO A 61 -2.00 2.99 8.94
CA PRO A 61 -1.64 2.31 7.70
C PRO A 61 -2.28 2.98 6.48
N VAL A 62 -1.47 3.26 5.45
CA VAL A 62 -1.90 3.71 4.13
C VAL A 62 -1.70 2.59 3.13
N LEU A 63 -2.81 2.04 2.62
CA LEU A 63 -2.80 1.07 1.52
C LEU A 63 -2.74 1.80 0.18
N GLN A 64 -1.76 1.45 -0.64
CA GLN A 64 -1.63 1.87 -2.03
C GLN A 64 -1.53 0.63 -2.92
N MET A 65 -2.25 0.64 -4.02
CA MET A 65 -2.24 -0.45 -4.99
C MET A 65 -2.01 0.13 -6.37
N ASP A 66 -1.05 -0.46 -7.10
CA ASP A 66 -0.87 -0.24 -8.53
C ASP A 66 -1.08 -1.58 -9.21
N ALA A 67 -2.25 -1.75 -9.82
CA ALA A 67 -2.69 -3.04 -10.33
C ALA A 67 -3.51 -2.85 -11.60
N ALA A 68 -3.34 -3.77 -12.55
CA ALA A 68 -4.16 -3.82 -13.76
C ALA A 68 -5.65 -4.04 -13.46
N ARG A 69 -5.98 -4.69 -12.33
CA ARG A 69 -7.37 -4.92 -11.88
C ARG A 69 -7.45 -5.11 -10.37
N LEU A 70 -8.36 -4.37 -9.72
CA LEU A 70 -8.75 -4.58 -8.33
C LEU A 70 -10.14 -5.25 -8.28
N GLN A 71 -10.28 -6.30 -7.47
CA GLN A 71 -11.56 -6.94 -7.19
C GLN A 71 -11.71 -7.19 -5.70
N LEU A 72 -12.82 -6.71 -5.14
CA LEU A 72 -13.22 -7.00 -3.76
C LEU A 72 -14.37 -8.00 -3.79
N LYS A 73 -14.24 -9.11 -3.06
CA LYS A 73 -15.29 -10.12 -2.91
C LYS A 73 -15.40 -10.47 -1.43
N ALA A 74 -16.59 -10.32 -0.87
CA ALA A 74 -16.92 -10.70 0.49
C ALA A 74 -18.15 -11.62 0.48
N SER A 75 -18.22 -12.58 1.39
CA SER A 75 -19.38 -13.46 1.55
C SER A 75 -20.52 -12.83 2.33
N GLU A 76 -20.21 -11.83 3.17
CA GLU A 76 -21.17 -11.19 4.07
C GLU A 76 -21.32 -9.70 3.74
N SER A 77 -20.27 -8.89 3.97
CA SER A 77 -20.35 -7.44 3.76
C SER A 77 -19.01 -6.80 3.38
N VAL A 78 -19.09 -5.60 2.78
CA VAL A 78 -17.99 -4.65 2.61
C VAL A 78 -18.47 -3.30 3.16
N GLU A 79 -17.78 -2.76 4.17
CA GLU A 79 -18.06 -1.45 4.75
C GLU A 79 -16.90 -0.47 4.48
N ILE A 80 -17.25 0.79 4.21
CA ILE A 80 -16.29 1.89 4.01
C ILE A 80 -16.70 3.03 4.95
N GLU A 81 -15.98 3.18 6.06
CA GLU A 81 -16.18 4.28 7.01
C GLU A 81 -15.05 5.30 6.87
N SER A 82 -15.40 6.54 6.55
CA SER A 82 -14.43 7.64 6.47
C SER A 82 -15.12 9.00 6.54
N LYS A 83 -14.33 10.06 6.76
CA LYS A 83 -14.83 11.43 6.63
C LYS A 83 -15.17 11.82 5.19
N ARG A 84 -14.52 11.19 4.20
CA ARG A 84 -14.69 11.47 2.76
C ARG A 84 -14.33 10.25 1.93
N VAL A 85 -15.26 9.83 1.06
CA VAL A 85 -15.03 8.82 0.02
C VAL A 85 -15.09 9.50 -1.35
N GLU A 86 -14.14 9.18 -2.23
CA GLU A 86 -14.10 9.68 -3.61
C GLU A 86 -13.79 8.51 -4.54
N ILE A 87 -14.69 8.24 -5.49
CA ILE A 87 -14.53 7.17 -6.48
C ILE A 87 -14.56 7.85 -7.86
N LYS A 88 -13.53 7.59 -8.66
CA LYS A 88 -13.38 8.13 -10.01
C LYS A 88 -13.24 6.99 -11.00
N SER A 89 -13.97 7.07 -12.10
CA SER A 89 -13.80 6.21 -13.28
C SER A 89 -13.61 7.10 -14.50
N SER A 90 -12.77 6.68 -15.45
CA SER A 90 -12.54 7.40 -16.70
C SER A 90 -13.56 7.10 -17.79
N GLU A 91 -14.21 5.94 -17.71
CA GLU A 91 -15.19 5.48 -18.69
C GLU A 91 -16.54 5.30 -18.00
N ASP A 92 -16.79 4.11 -17.43
CA ASP A 92 -18.07 3.78 -16.83
C ASP A 92 -17.97 3.52 -15.33
N MET A 93 -19.06 3.80 -14.61
CA MET A 93 -19.27 3.36 -13.23
C MET A 93 -20.61 2.63 -13.14
N ASN A 94 -20.57 1.36 -12.76
CA ASN A 94 -21.77 0.53 -12.58
C ASN A 94 -21.95 0.18 -11.09
N LEU A 95 -23.11 0.55 -10.53
CA LEU A 95 -23.56 0.06 -9.22
C LEU A 95 -24.78 -0.82 -9.44
N THR A 96 -24.74 -2.04 -8.94
CA THR A 96 -25.81 -3.02 -9.10
C THR A 96 -26.10 -3.71 -7.78
N ALA A 97 -27.37 -3.87 -7.47
CA ALA A 97 -27.87 -4.63 -6.34
C ALA A 97 -29.07 -5.46 -6.81
N ASP A 98 -29.16 -6.71 -6.36
CA ASP A 98 -30.34 -7.55 -6.63
C ASP A 98 -31.56 -7.06 -5.82
N GLY A 99 -31.30 -6.47 -4.65
CA GLY A 99 -32.29 -5.76 -3.83
C GLY A 99 -32.19 -4.24 -4.04
N ASP A 100 -32.22 -3.49 -2.93
CA ASP A 100 -32.25 -2.03 -2.99
C ASP A 100 -30.84 -1.42 -3.08
N LEU A 101 -30.70 -0.38 -3.93
CA LEU A 101 -29.58 0.55 -3.87
C LEU A 101 -30.05 1.83 -3.15
N VAL A 102 -29.56 2.06 -1.94
CA VAL A 102 -29.96 3.18 -1.10
C VAL A 102 -28.81 4.19 -0.96
N ALA A 103 -29.07 5.45 -1.31
CA ALA A 103 -28.16 6.57 -1.06
C ALA A 103 -28.84 7.58 -0.15
N ILE A 104 -28.22 7.91 0.99
CA ILE A 104 -28.76 8.83 1.98
C ILE A 104 -27.77 9.98 2.19
N GLY A 105 -28.25 11.20 2.04
CA GLY A 105 -27.46 12.40 2.26
C GLY A 105 -28.33 13.65 2.29
N LYS A 106 -27.78 14.77 2.76
CA LYS A 106 -28.48 16.06 2.74
C LYS A 106 -28.80 16.53 1.31
N ILE A 107 -27.89 16.26 0.38
CA ILE A 107 -28.02 16.59 -1.05
C ILE A 107 -27.42 15.42 -1.84
N ILE A 108 -28.13 14.98 -2.88
CA ILE A 108 -27.68 13.96 -3.83
C ILE A 108 -27.81 14.57 -5.23
N HIS A 109 -26.68 14.71 -5.93
CA HIS A 109 -26.66 15.19 -7.31
C HIS A 109 -26.51 14.01 -8.27
N LEU A 110 -27.51 13.78 -9.12
CA LEU A 110 -27.43 12.85 -10.24
C LEU A 110 -27.56 13.68 -11.51
N ASN A 111 -26.42 14.01 -12.09
CA ASN A 111 -26.37 14.86 -13.28
C ASN A 111 -26.02 13.97 -14.47
N PRO A 112 -26.87 13.92 -15.51
CA PRO A 112 -26.48 13.30 -16.77
C PRO A 112 -25.36 14.14 -17.42
N ASP A 113 -24.63 13.52 -18.34
CA ASP A 113 -23.66 14.26 -19.17
C ASP A 113 -24.39 15.34 -19.98
N LYS A 114 -23.70 16.45 -20.28
CA LYS A 114 -24.28 17.61 -20.97
C LYS A 114 -24.41 17.40 -22.47
#